data_AF-E3Q0C7-F1
#
_entry.id   AF-E3Q0C7-F1
#
_cell.length_a   1.000
_cell.length_b   1.000
_cell.length_c   1.000
_cell.angle_alpha   90.00
_cell.angle_beta   90.00
_cell.angle_gamma   90.00
#
_symmetry.space_group_name_H-M   'P 1'
#
loop_
_entity.id
_entity.type
_entity.pdbx_description
1 polymer ?
#
loop_
_entity_poly.entity_id
_entity_poly.type
_entity_poly.pdbx_seq_one_letter_code
_entity_poly.pdbx_strand_id
1 'polypeptide(L)'
;TNCYTGNTWDSSLCPDGETCASNCALDGADYESTYGITTSGSSLNIDFVTGTNVGSRVYLMSDEDTYQTFNLKNQEFTFDVDVSNLPCGLNGAL
;
A
#
# COMPACT_ATOMS: atom_id res chain seq x y z
N THR A 1 13.96 0.18 17.71
CA THR A 1 14.47 1.42 17.09
C THR A 1 14.12 1.41 15.63
N ASN A 2 13.87 2.57 15.04
CA ASN A 2 13.51 2.67 13.63
C ASN A 2 14.74 2.51 12.74
N CYS A 3 14.68 1.63 11.74
CA CYS A 3 15.69 1.58 10.69
C CYS A 3 15.59 2.75 9.71
N TYR A 4 14.39 3.33 9.58
CA TYR A 4 14.08 4.43 8.67
C TYR A 4 13.18 5.45 9.36
N THR A 5 13.48 6.74 9.22
CA THR A 5 12.64 7.83 9.77
C THR A 5 12.58 8.98 8.77
N GLY A 6 11.37 9.38 8.40
CA GLY A 6 11.14 10.45 7.42
C GLY A 6 11.66 10.09 6.04
N ASN A 7 12.90 10.49 5.74
CA ASN A 7 13.58 10.26 4.47
C ASN A 7 15.01 9.70 4.60
N THR A 8 15.39 9.21 5.78
CA THR A 8 16.75 8.73 6.07
C THR A 8 16.78 7.38 6.77
N TRP A 9 17.80 6.58 6.45
CA TRP A 9 18.12 5.31 7.11
C TRP A 9 19.08 5.52 8.30
N ASP A 10 18.96 4.69 9.32
CA ASP A 10 19.93 4.61 10.42
C ASP A 10 21.18 3.85 9.95
N SER A 11 22.30 4.54 9.81
CA SER A 11 23.54 3.96 9.30
C SER A 11 24.19 2.91 10.20
N SER A 12 23.79 2.83 11.49
CA SER A 12 24.27 1.78 12.39
C SER A 12 23.55 0.46 12.17
N LEU A 13 22.27 0.50 11.81
CA LEU A 13 21.44 -0.67 11.50
C LEU A 13 21.51 -1.05 10.02
N CYS A 14 21.65 -0.05 9.14
CA CYS A 14 21.63 -0.17 7.70
C CYS A 14 22.89 0.46 7.04
N PRO A 15 24.10 -0.07 7.31
CA PRO A 15 25.32 0.39 6.64
C PRO A 15 25.37 -0.01 5.15
N ASP A 16 24.68 -1.09 4.80
CA ASP A 16 24.49 -1.63 3.46
C ASP A 16 23.15 -2.39 3.38
N GLY A 17 22.75 -2.78 2.17
CA GLY A 17 21.44 -3.38 1.92
C GLY A 17 21.23 -4.77 2.55
N GLU A 18 22.25 -5.63 2.51
CA GLU A 18 22.15 -7.00 3.03
C GLU A 18 22.08 -7.01 4.56
N THR A 19 22.93 -6.18 5.19
CA THR A 19 22.91 -5.94 6.63
C THR A 19 21.58 -5.33 7.07
N CYS A 20 21.07 -4.33 6.34
CA CYS A 20 19.78 -3.70 6.65
C CYS A 20 18.62 -4.69 6.58
N ALA A 21 18.55 -5.50 5.51
CA ALA A 21 17.50 -6.51 5.35
C ALA A 21 17.52 -7.59 6.45
N SER A 22 18.71 -7.88 6.98
CA SER A 22 18.86 -8.85 8.09
C SER A 22 18.52 -8.24 9.45
N ASN A 23 18.78 -6.94 9.64
CA ASN A 23 18.60 -6.24 10.92
C ASN A 23 17.20 -5.64 11.10
N CYS A 24 16.47 -5.41 10.02
CA CYS A 24 15.23 -4.64 10.01
C CYS A 24 14.04 -5.50 9.60
N ALA A 25 12.86 -5.16 10.11
CA ALA A 25 11.61 -5.83 9.80
C ALA A 25 10.61 -4.82 9.24
N LEU A 26 9.77 -5.30 8.31
CA LEU A 26 8.51 -4.64 7.99
C LEU A 26 7.47 -5.17 8.99
N ASP A 27 6.75 -4.26 9.63
CA ASP A 27 5.74 -4.59 10.63
C ASP A 27 4.32 -4.48 10.03
N GLY A 28 3.32 -4.88 10.81
CA GLY A 28 1.92 -4.76 10.45
C GLY A 28 1.45 -3.31 10.22
N ALA A 29 0.27 -3.17 9.61
CA ALA A 29 -0.34 -1.90 9.28
C ALA A 29 -1.73 -1.77 9.91
N ASP A 30 -2.01 -0.64 10.55
CA ASP A 30 -3.38 -0.21 10.84
C ASP A 30 -3.93 0.53 9.61
N TYR A 31 -4.66 -0.21 8.77
CA TYR A 31 -5.11 0.25 7.46
C TYR A 31 -6.01 1.49 7.54
N GLU A 32 -6.95 1.53 8.48
CA GLU A 32 -7.91 2.62 8.57
C GLU A 32 -7.26 3.85 9.20
N SER A 33 -6.70 3.73 10.40
CA SER A 33 -6.25 4.89 11.16
C SER A 33 -4.96 5.53 10.62
N THR A 34 -4.08 4.72 10.01
CA THR A 34 -2.80 5.20 9.50
C THR A 34 -2.86 5.53 8.01
N TYR A 35 -3.60 4.74 7.23
CA TYR A 35 -3.56 4.82 5.75
C TYR A 35 -4.90 5.23 5.12
N GLY A 36 -5.99 5.36 5.88
CA GLY A 36 -7.31 5.71 5.34
C GLY A 36 -7.86 4.68 4.35
N ILE A 37 -7.50 3.41 4.54
CA ILE A 37 -7.95 2.31 3.69
C ILE A 37 -9.04 1.54 4.43
N THR A 38 -10.21 1.44 3.82
CA THR A 38 -11.32 0.65 4.35
C THR A 38 -11.93 -0.22 3.27
N THR A 39 -12.57 -1.32 3.69
CA THR A 39 -13.30 -2.22 2.80
C THR A 39 -14.70 -2.47 3.31
N SER A 40 -15.63 -2.68 2.40
CA SER A 40 -17.00 -3.10 2.72
C SER A 40 -17.51 -4.04 1.63
N GLY A 41 -17.51 -5.34 1.92
CA GLY A 41 -17.84 -6.37 0.92
C GLY A 41 -16.87 -6.35 -0.25
N SER A 42 -17.36 -6.00 -1.44
CA SER A 42 -16.57 -5.90 -2.67
C SER A 42 -16.04 -4.50 -2.98
N SER A 43 -16.19 -3.54 -2.06
CA SER A 43 -15.72 -2.16 -2.23
C SER A 43 -14.43 -1.92 -1.44
N LEU A 44 -13.50 -1.19 -2.05
CA LEU A 44 -12.26 -0.68 -1.46
C LEU A 44 -12.30 0.86 -1.55
N ASN A 45 -12.23 1.53 -0.41
CA ASN A 45 -12.08 2.98 -0.34
C ASN A 45 -10.64 3.33 0.07
N ILE A 46 -10.05 4.30 -0.63
CA ILE A 46 -8.69 4.80 -0.36
C ILE A 46 -8.76 6.32 -0.23
N ASP A 47 -8.54 6.80 1.00
CA ASP A 47 -8.44 8.24 1.25
C ASP A 47 -7.06 8.77 0.82
N PHE A 48 -7.02 10.03 0.40
CA PHE A 48 -5.77 10.63 -0.08
C PHE A 48 -4.83 11.07 1.05
N VAL A 49 -5.34 11.61 2.15
CA VAL A 49 -4.52 12.09 3.27
C VAL A 49 -5.09 11.59 4.59
N THR A 50 -4.25 10.90 5.37
CA THR A 50 -4.59 10.37 6.70
C THR A 50 -3.48 10.73 7.67
N GLY A 51 -3.71 11.71 8.55
CA GLY A 51 -2.65 12.24 9.41
C GLY A 51 -1.49 12.82 8.60
N THR A 52 -0.29 12.23 8.73
CA THR A 52 0.89 12.60 7.94
C THR A 52 1.12 11.68 6.73
N ASN A 53 0.30 10.64 6.53
CA ASN A 53 0.37 9.75 5.37
C ASN A 53 -0.33 10.39 4.15
N VAL A 54 0.24 10.21 2.96
CA VAL A 54 -0.31 10.71 1.70
C VAL A 54 -0.35 9.57 0.67
N GLY A 55 -1.55 9.18 0.26
CA GLY A 55 -1.84 8.10 -0.67
C GLY A 55 -1.62 6.70 -0.09
N SER A 56 -1.89 5.70 -0.92
CA SER A 56 -1.57 4.31 -0.63
C SER A 56 -1.45 3.48 -1.92
N ARG A 57 -0.95 2.24 -1.78
CA ARG A 57 -0.96 1.23 -2.84
C ARG A 57 -1.17 -0.13 -2.18
N VAL A 58 -2.12 -0.90 -2.70
CA VAL A 58 -2.45 -2.24 -2.22
C VAL A 58 -2.40 -3.25 -3.35
N TYR A 59 -2.29 -4.53 -2.99
CA TYR A 59 -2.28 -5.65 -3.90
C TYR A 59 -3.42 -6.60 -3.53
N LEU A 60 -4.10 -7.17 -4.52
CA LEU A 60 -5.12 -8.18 -4.25
C LEU A 60 -4.43 -9.50 -3.88
N MET A 61 -4.86 -10.10 -2.78
CA MET A 61 -4.32 -11.33 -2.22
C MET A 61 -5.27 -12.51 -2.50
N SER A 62 -4.74 -13.70 -2.80
CA SER A 62 -5.53 -14.94 -2.86
C SER A 62 -5.72 -15.57 -1.48
N ASP A 63 -4.74 -15.37 -0.60
CA ASP A 63 -4.65 -15.82 0.79
C ASP A 63 -3.68 -14.91 1.55
N GLU A 64 -3.33 -15.23 2.80
CA GLU A 64 -2.51 -14.34 3.65
C GLU A 64 -1.09 -14.12 3.12
N ASP A 65 -0.52 -15.06 2.36
CA ASP A 65 0.89 -15.05 1.95
C ASP A 65 1.09 -14.95 0.42
N THR A 66 0.01 -15.03 -0.36
CA THR A 66 0.09 -15.13 -1.83
C THR A 66 -0.76 -14.06 -2.53
N TYR A 67 -0.15 -13.37 -3.49
CA TYR A 67 -0.88 -12.45 -4.37
C TYR A 67 -1.83 -13.19 -5.30
N GLN A 68 -3.01 -12.61 -5.54
CA GLN A 68 -3.92 -13.08 -6.56
C GLN A 68 -3.28 -12.90 -7.95
N THR A 69 -2.99 -14.02 -8.61
CA THR A 69 -2.45 -14.01 -9.98
C THR A 69 -3.59 -14.03 -10.99
N PHE A 70 -3.49 -13.19 -12.02
CA PHE A 70 -4.46 -13.10 -13.11
C PHE A 70 -3.84 -13.52 -14.44
N ASN A 71 -4.46 -14.48 -15.13
CA ASN A 71 -4.11 -14.86 -16.51
C ASN A 71 -5.10 -14.25 -17.49
N LEU A 72 -4.95 -12.95 -17.78
CA LEU A 72 -5.97 -12.17 -18.52
C LEU A 72 -5.92 -12.33 -20.05
N LYS A 73 -5.05 -13.18 -20.58
CA LYS A 73 -4.99 -13.41 -22.03
C LYS A 73 -6.31 -14.01 -22.51
N ASN A 74 -7.01 -13.31 -23.40
CA ASN A 74 -8.33 -13.69 -23.91
C ASN A 74 -9.40 -13.80 -22.78
N GLN A 75 -9.32 -12.91 -21.79
CA GLN A 75 -10.29 -12.74 -20.71
C GLN A 75 -10.66 -11.25 -20.58
N GLU A 76 -11.68 -10.95 -19.78
CA GLU A 76 -12.09 -9.59 -19.42
C GLU A 76 -11.81 -9.33 -17.94
N PHE A 77 -11.45 -8.10 -17.60
CA PHE A 77 -11.38 -7.60 -16.22
C PHE A 77 -12.28 -6.37 -16.12
N THR A 78 -13.22 -6.38 -15.18
CA THR A 78 -14.25 -5.36 -15.03
C THR A 78 -14.30 -4.88 -13.58
N PHE A 79 -14.43 -3.57 -13.39
CA PHE A 79 -14.57 -2.93 -12.09
C PHE A 79 -15.41 -1.66 -12.22
N ASP A 80 -16.05 -1.28 -11.12
CA ASP A 80 -16.72 0.00 -10.97
C ASP A 80 -15.80 0.97 -10.23
N VAL A 81 -15.88 2.27 -10.56
CA VAL A 81 -15.10 3.32 -9.89
C VAL A 81 -15.95 4.56 -9.64
N ASP A 82 -15.87 5.10 -8.43
CA ASP A 82 -16.39 6.42 -8.10
C ASP A 82 -15.24 7.43 -8.04
N VAL A 83 -15.22 8.35 -9.00
CA VAL A 83 -14.23 9.44 -9.09
C VAL A 83 -14.82 10.80 -8.75
N SER A 84 -16.03 10.85 -8.17
CA SER A 84 -16.73 12.10 -7.86
C SER A 84 -15.93 13.03 -6.92
N ASN A 85 -15.08 12.45 -6.08
CA ASN A 85 -14.21 13.17 -5.14
C ASN A 85 -12.71 13.09 -5.51
N LEU A 86 -12.37 12.79 -6.77
CA LEU A 86 -10.99 12.72 -7.26
C LEU A 86 -10.67 13.91 -8.19
N PRO A 87 -10.30 15.09 -7.65
CA PRO A 87 -10.03 16.30 -8.45
C PRO A 87 -8.72 16.22 -9.26
N CYS A 88 -8.51 17.21 -10.12
CA CYS A 88 -7.27 17.38 -10.87
C CYS A 88 -6.03 17.35 -9.97
N GLY A 89 -4.96 16.69 -10.45
CA GLY A 89 -3.71 16.53 -9.71
C GLY A 89 -3.65 15.26 -8.86
N LEU A 90 -4.76 14.54 -8.71
CA LEU A 90 -4.80 13.21 -8.10
C LEU A 90 -4.93 12.11 -9.16
N ASN A 91 -4.57 10.89 -8.78
CA ASN A 91 -4.65 9.71 -9.65
C ASN A 91 -5.06 8.48 -8.83
N GLY A 92 -6.25 7.94 -9.10
CA GLY A 92 -6.71 6.64 -8.62
C GLY A 92 -6.44 5.60 -9.69
N ALA A 93 -5.46 4.73 -9.46
CA ALA A 93 -4.98 3.78 -10.46
C ALA A 93 -5.34 2.34 -10.06
N LEU A 94 -5.78 1.57 -11.06
CA LEU A 94 -5.99 0.12 -11.00
C LEU A 94 -5.30 -0.52 -12.22
#